data_AF-A0A7Z9WJE8-F1
#
_entry.id   AF-A0A7Z9WJE8-F1
#
_cell.length_a   1.000
_cell.length_b   1.000
_cell.length_c   1.000
_cell.angle_alpha   90.00
_cell.angle_beta   90.00
_cell.angle_gamma   90.00
#
_symmetry.space_group_name_H-M   'P 1'
#
loop_
_entity.id
_entity.type
_entity.pdbx_description
1 polymer ?
#
loop_
_entity_poly.entity_id
_entity_poly.type
_entity_poly.pdbx_seq_one_letter_code
_entity_poly.pdbx_strand_id
1 'polypeptide(L)'
;MRVLTKKPIQIYLEPAQDRVLRALARREGISIAELIRRSIDRYLAELPVEEDPALRVVGLGRSGRKDLASKHDDYLTALAKEEAS
;
A
#
# COMPACT_ATOMS: atom_id res chain seq x y z
N MET A 1 -6.05 -3.39 -18.21
CA MET A 1 -5.80 -2.58 -16.99
C MET A 1 -7.02 -2.62 -16.08
N ARG A 2 -6.98 -3.38 -14.98
CA ARG A 2 -8.03 -3.31 -13.95
C ARG A 2 -7.65 -2.18 -13.01
N VAL A 3 -8.33 -1.05 -13.10
CA VAL A 3 -8.15 0.05 -12.14
C VAL A 3 -8.52 -0.49 -10.77
N LEU A 4 -7.57 -0.55 -9.83
CA LEU A 4 -7.90 -0.75 -8.42
C LEU A 4 -8.77 0.43 -8.00
N THR A 5 -10.08 0.23 -7.97
CA THR A 5 -11.07 1.27 -7.67
C THR A 5 -11.00 1.60 -6.19
N LYS A 6 -10.27 2.67 -5.87
CA LYS A 6 -10.31 3.27 -4.53
C LYS A 6 -11.72 3.79 -4.28
N LYS A 7 -12.32 3.42 -3.14
CA LYS A 7 -13.62 3.95 -2.72
C LYS A 7 -13.40 5.16 -1.79
N PRO A 8 -14.06 6.31 -2.02
CA PRO A 8 -13.97 7.42 -1.09
C PRO A 8 -14.65 7.04 0.23
N ILE A 9 -14.03 7.43 1.35
CA ILE A 9 -14.61 7.28 2.68
C ILE A 9 -14.45 8.60 3.42
N GLN A 10 -15.55 9.07 4.03
CA GLN A 10 -15.54 10.22 4.92
C GLN A 10 -15.55 9.70 6.36
N ILE A 11 -14.55 10.10 7.13
CA ILE A 11 -14.42 9.76 8.55
C ILE A 11 -14.22 11.04 9.36
N TYR A 12 -14.82 11.09 10.54
CA TYR A 12 -14.52 12.13 11.51
C TYR A 12 -13.33 11.71 12.36
N LEU A 13 -12.37 12.62 12.53
CA LEU A 13 -11.19 12.41 13.37
C LEU A 13 -11.23 13.41 14.52
N GLU A 14 -10.71 13.00 15.66
CA GLU A 14 -10.47 13.94 16.75
C GLU A 14 -9.42 14.98 16.33
N PRO A 15 -9.50 16.23 16.83
CA PRO A 15 -8.51 17.26 16.50
C PRO A 15 -7.06 16.85 16.81
N ALA A 16 -6.87 16.05 17.86
CA ALA A 16 -5.55 15.52 18.22
C ALA A 16 -5.02 14.53 17.16
N GLN A 17 -5.88 13.65 16.64
CA GLN A 17 -5.54 12.67 15.62
C GLN A 17 -5.15 13.36 14.30
N ASP A 18 -5.91 14.37 13.86
CA ASP A 18 -5.59 15.15 12.65
C ASP A 18 -4.21 15.83 12.77
N ARG A 19 -3.92 16.45 13.91
CA ARG A 19 -2.61 17.10 14.17
C ARG A 19 -1.46 16.10 14.06
N VAL A 20 -1.60 14.93 14.69
CA VAL A 20 -0.58 13.88 14.68
C VAL A 20 -0.39 13.33 13.26
N LEU A 21 -1.47 13.03 12.54
CA LEU A 21 -1.40 12.53 11.16
C LEU A 21 -0.70 13.54 10.23
N ARG A 22 -1.02 14.83 10.34
CA ARG A 22 -0.35 15.89 9.57
C ARG A 22 1.14 16.02 9.88
N ALA A 23 1.51 15.92 11.15
CA ALA A 23 2.91 15.97 11.55
C ALA A 23 3.70 14.77 11.00
N LEU A 24 3.14 13.55 11.14
CA LEU A 24 3.77 12.32 10.64
C LEU A 24 3.87 12.29 9.12
N ALA A 25 2.79 12.62 8.41
CA ALA A 25 2.77 12.66 6.96
C ALA A 25 3.82 13.64 6.39
N ARG A 26 3.98 14.82 7.02
CA ARG A 26 5.03 15.78 6.67
C ARG A 26 6.42 15.25 6.95
N ARG A 27 6.64 14.65 8.13
CA ARG A 27 7.93 14.06 8.51
C ARG A 27 8.36 12.95 7.55
N GLU A 28 7.41 12.17 7.04
CA GLU A 28 7.66 11.05 6.12
C GLU A 28 7.62 11.45 4.63
N GLY A 29 7.25 12.69 4.30
CA GLY A 29 7.14 13.16 2.92
C GLY A 29 6.04 12.46 2.11
N ILE A 30 4.95 12.04 2.76
CA ILE A 30 3.82 11.34 2.12
C ILE A 30 2.50 12.08 2.37
N SER A 31 1.45 11.73 1.61
CA SER A 31 0.11 12.25 1.87
C SER A 31 -0.52 11.61 3.12
N ILE A 32 -1.44 12.32 3.77
CA ILE A 32 -2.24 11.78 4.88
C ILE A 32 -3.00 10.52 4.44
N ALA A 33 -3.55 10.52 3.22
CA ALA A 33 -4.27 9.37 2.69
C ALA A 33 -3.37 8.13 2.52
N GLU A 34 -2.10 8.33 2.15
CA GLU A 34 -1.11 7.25 2.08
C GLU A 34 -0.76 6.72 3.47
N LEU A 35 -0.56 7.61 4.45
CA LEU A 35 -0.31 7.23 5.83
C LEU A 35 -1.48 6.39 6.38
N ILE A 36 -2.72 6.83 6.17
CA ILE A 36 -3.92 6.12 6.61
C ILE A 36 -4.00 4.72 5.96
N ARG A 37 -3.79 4.62 4.65
CA ARG A 37 -3.81 3.31 3.95
C ARG A 37 -2.77 2.35 4.53
N ARG A 38 -1.52 2.80 4.72
CA ARG A 38 -0.45 1.96 5.30
C ARG A 38 -0.77 1.50 6.71
N SER A 39 -1.38 2.36 7.51
CA SER A 39 -1.81 2.01 8.86
C SER A 39 -2.92 0.95 8.84
N ILE A 40 -3.89 1.09 7.93
CA ILE A 40 -4.95 0.09 7.73
C ILE A 40 -4.34 -1.24 7.25
N ASP A 41 -3.48 -1.23 6.25
CA ASP A 41 -2.85 -2.44 5.72
C ASP A 41 -2.05 -3.17 6.80
N ARG A 42 -1.31 -2.43 7.64
CA ARG A 42 -0.55 -3.00 8.76
C ARG A 42 -1.48 -3.61 9.81
N TYR A 43 -2.51 -2.87 10.22
CA TYR A 43 -3.48 -3.35 11.19
C TYR A 43 -4.16 -4.64 10.71
N LEU A 44 -4.59 -4.69 9.44
CA LEU A 44 -5.20 -5.88 8.85
C LEU A 44 -4.24 -7.07 8.77
N ALA A 45 -2.96 -6.84 8.50
CA ALA A 45 -1.95 -7.89 8.46
C ALA A 45 -1.61 -8.47 9.85
N GLU A 46 -1.86 -7.71 10.92
CA GLU A 46 -1.67 -8.14 12.31
C GLU A 46 -2.88 -8.91 12.86
N LEU A 47 -4.03 -8.90 12.16
CA LEU A 47 -5.20 -9.69 12.56
C LEU A 47 -4.96 -11.19 12.32
N PRO A 48 -5.39 -12.07 13.25
CA PRO A 48 -5.30 -13.51 13.05
C PRO A 48 -6.06 -13.94 11.79
N VAL A 49 -5.44 -14.83 11.02
CA VAL A 49 -5.88 -15.31 9.69
C VAL A 49 -7.19 -16.10 9.71
N GLU A 50 -7.75 -16.35 10.90
CA GLU A 50 -8.84 -17.31 11.11
C GLU A 50 -10.18 -16.89 10.49
N GLU A 51 -10.38 -15.64 10.06
CA GLU A 51 -11.68 -15.19 9.54
C GLU A 51 -11.78 -14.89 8.04
N ASP A 52 -10.70 -14.82 7.25
CA ASP A 52 -10.84 -14.64 5.78
C ASP A 52 -9.63 -15.15 4.95
N PRO A 53 -9.82 -16.13 4.05
CA PRO A 53 -8.78 -16.57 3.09
C PRO A 53 -8.19 -15.45 2.23
N ALA A 54 -8.92 -14.37 1.96
CA ALA A 54 -8.45 -13.23 1.16
C ALA A 54 -7.37 -12.39 1.87
N LEU A 55 -7.36 -12.38 3.21
CA LEU A 55 -6.35 -11.66 4.00
C LEU A 55 -4.96 -12.31 3.90
N ARG A 56 -4.86 -13.59 3.52
CA ARG A 56 -3.58 -14.29 3.33
C ARG A 56 -2.72 -13.72 2.21
N VAL A 57 -3.33 -13.01 1.25
CA VAL A 57 -2.63 -12.49 0.05
C VAL A 57 -2.05 -11.09 0.29
N VAL A 58 -2.57 -10.36 1.28
CA VAL A 58 -2.15 -8.99 1.58
C VAL A 58 -0.81 -9.02 2.32
N GLY A 59 0.27 -8.58 1.64
CA GLY A 59 1.60 -8.41 2.26
C GLY A 59 2.65 -9.48 1.96
N LEU A 60 2.34 -10.52 1.17
CA LEU A 60 3.29 -11.58 0.79
C LEU A 60 4.46 -11.10 -0.12
N GLY A 61 4.33 -9.94 -0.77
CA GLY A 61 5.36 -9.38 -1.64
C GLY A 61 6.02 -8.13 -1.04
N ARG A 62 7.22 -8.25 -0.47
CA ARG A 62 8.10 -7.12 -0.15
C ARG A 62 9.36 -7.17 -1.00
N SER A 63 9.32 -6.55 -2.18
CA SER A 63 10.48 -6.41 -3.06
C SER A 63 11.33 -5.15 -2.78
N GLY A 64 10.93 -4.32 -1.80
CA GLY A 64 11.57 -3.02 -1.52
C GLY A 64 11.36 -1.95 -2.60
N ARG A 65 10.78 -2.32 -3.76
CA ARG A 65 10.49 -1.41 -4.87
C ARG A 65 9.04 -0.96 -4.80
N LYS A 66 8.84 0.34 -4.57
CA LYS A 66 7.52 0.99 -4.41
C LYS A 66 6.67 0.97 -5.69
N ASP A 67 7.25 0.63 -6.84
CA ASP A 67 6.62 0.63 -8.16
C ASP A 67 6.47 -0.76 -8.79
N LEU A 68 6.87 -1.83 -8.09
CA LEU A 68 6.85 -3.20 -8.65
C LEU A 68 5.44 -3.62 -9.12
N ALA A 69 4.40 -3.28 -8.36
CA ALA A 69 3.02 -3.60 -8.74
C ALA A 69 2.54 -2.84 -9.99
N SER A 70 3.02 -1.61 -10.20
CA SER A 70 2.59 -0.74 -11.28
C SER A 70 3.39 -0.90 -12.56
N LYS A 71 4.65 -1.33 -12.46
CA LYS A 71 5.59 -1.50 -13.58
C LYS A 71 6.03 -2.95 -13.78
N HIS A 72 5.24 -3.91 -13.32
CA HIS A 72 5.60 -5.33 -13.41
C HIS A 72 5.91 -5.74 -14.85
N ASP A 73 5.13 -5.26 -15.84
CA ASP A 73 5.37 -5.52 -17.26
C ASP A 73 6.70 -4.93 -17.77
N ASP A 74 7.08 -3.74 -17.30
CA ASP A 74 8.37 -3.11 -17.65
C ASP A 74 9.55 -3.93 -17.11
N TYR A 75 9.42 -4.45 -15.88
CA TYR A 75 10.44 -5.32 -15.28
C TYR A 75 10.53 -6.67 -15.99
N LEU A 76 9.41 -7.27 -16.37
CA LEU A 76 9.38 -8.53 -17.13
C LEU A 76 9.98 -8.36 -18.53
N THR A 77 9.71 -7.23 -19.17
CA THR A 77 10.27 -6.89 -20.49
C THR A 77 11.77 -6.58 -20.42
N ALA A 78 12.23 -5.94 -19.34
CA ALA A 78 13.66 -5.72 -19.10
C ALA A 78 14.40 -7.03 -18.90
N LEU A 79 13.83 -7.97 -18.12
CA LEU A 79 14.41 -9.30 -17.88
C LEU A 79 14.51 -10.12 -19.19
N ALA A 80 13.44 -10.11 -19.99
CA ALA A 80 13.41 -10.81 -21.28
C ALA A 80 14.40 -10.25 -22.32
N LYS A 81 14.82 -8.98 -22.17
CA LYS A 81 15.85 -8.37 -23.02
C LYS A 81 17.27 -8.70 -22.56
N GLU A 82 17.50 -8.90 -21.27
CA GLU A 82 18.79 -9.34 -20.73
C GLU A 82 19.08 -10.81 -21.05
N GLU A 83 18.06 -11.69 -21.10
CA GLU A 83 18.24 -13.10 -21.46
C GLU A 83 18.44 -13.36 -22.97
N ALA A 84 18.15 -12.36 -23.81
CA ALA A 84 18.24 -12.42 -25.27
C ALA A 84 19.52 -11.76 -25.84
N SER A 85 20.45 -11.32 -24.98
CA SER A 85 21.74 -10.72 -25.34
C SER A 85 22.91 -11.52 -24.77
#